data_AF-A0A0W0TPM7-F1
#
_entry.id   AF-A0A0W0TPM7-F1
#
_cell.length_a   1.000
_cell.length_b   1.000
_cell.length_c   1.000
_cell.angle_alpha   90.00
_cell.angle_beta   90.00
_cell.angle_gamma   90.00
#
_symmetry.space_group_name_H-M   'P 1'
#
loop_
_entity.id
_entity.type
_entity.pdbx_description
1 polymer ?
#
loop_
_entity_poly.entity_id
_entity_poly.type
_entity_poly.pdbx_seq_one_letter_code
_entity_poly.pdbx_strand_id
1 'polypeptide(L)'
;MMLKMTRKFRHIVFLGDSLSDRGTMDRRKLFGIIPMDYLSGLKGKSPRGRFTNGFLWGDFVAATTVEQLELQRRRRQEKLPHMGRGNADLADALLTNDHGFKRRNENAFSLNDDLHVLYEGHRFARYYCEGGLTAHDYSKELTLDLGKEGARQIVSNLDEKRQALLDDDKKYTISQAEKEDTLIIEWSGANDLITVNGKPTMGEADKAIAARINNIEKLIAQGYRNVVLFNLPDLSLTPRYARKGGEEQKNAHLISVYFNKQLAKKCEELKDKYAKLNPPVFLDVFDVCSLLQEAYQDPKKYGFDQDKLTKPFTESDAFKKDKNDPVDAKKQISPSQGYMFWDDVHPTADMHAYLAEKFEQAYEHKLKVEPPPSQHDTQRKQEQRHLDELGLDRPDKALPKNIMTLLDALNKHAQSLMASSSIIRHAKGEYLDELYHRIVQAKSDLEVITDTLSALSQNKTKMATIKTHKNPVYDEFFARKHTTHSEDLINNLKKAVDAAIQAHDSRDEQKEHPTHSPQH
;
A
#
# COMPACT_ATOMS: atom_id res chain seq x y z
N MET A 1 31.15 18.01 4.60
CA MET A 1 29.90 17.77 3.86
C MET A 1 29.14 16.69 4.61
N MET A 2 28.20 17.05 5.49
CA MET A 2 27.37 16.04 6.17
C MET A 2 26.57 15.31 5.08
N LEU A 3 26.71 13.99 4.96
CA LEU A 3 25.73 13.19 4.20
C LEU A 3 24.35 13.55 4.76
N LYS A 4 23.48 14.16 3.94
CA LYS A 4 22.07 14.28 4.28
C LYS A 4 21.56 12.85 4.48
N MET A 5 21.29 12.47 5.72
CA MET A 5 20.70 11.18 6.05
C MET A 5 19.36 11.09 5.32
N THR A 6 19.27 10.23 4.31
CA THR A 6 18.01 9.93 3.63
C THR A 6 17.05 9.35 4.65
N ARG A 7 15.88 9.98 4.82
CA ARG A 7 14.83 9.52 5.73
C ARG A 7 14.21 8.26 5.16
N LYS A 8 13.92 7.26 6.00
CA LYS A 8 13.24 6.05 5.54
C LYS A 8 11.75 6.12 5.82
N PHE A 9 10.96 5.40 5.02
CA PHE A 9 9.58 5.11 5.33
C PHE A 9 9.23 3.69 4.89
N ARG A 10 8.22 3.10 5.52
CA ARG A 10 7.77 1.71 5.32
C ARG A 10 6.27 1.64 5.03
N HIS A 11 5.53 2.68 5.39
CA HIS A 11 4.09 2.81 5.18
C HIS A 11 3.77 4.21 4.66
N ILE A 12 2.64 4.34 3.98
CA ILE A 12 2.13 5.62 3.48
C ILE A 12 0.71 5.84 4.03
N VAL A 13 0.42 7.06 4.42
CA VAL A 13 -0.94 7.49 4.77
C VAL A 13 -1.28 8.72 3.93
N PHE A 14 -2.38 8.64 3.20
CA PHE A 14 -2.92 9.76 2.44
C PHE A 14 -4.10 10.37 3.20
N LEU A 15 -4.09 11.69 3.35
CA LEU A 15 -5.18 12.50 3.89
C LEU A 15 -5.55 13.54 2.84
N GLY A 16 -6.81 13.68 2.47
CA GLY A 16 -7.15 14.69 1.48
C GLY A 16 -8.54 14.63 0.88
N ASP A 17 -8.69 15.34 -0.22
CA ASP A 17 -9.97 15.50 -0.91
C ASP A 17 -10.10 14.62 -2.16
N SER A 18 -10.96 15.05 -3.10
CA SER A 18 -11.24 14.39 -4.37
C SER A 18 -9.99 14.15 -5.23
N LEU A 19 -8.94 14.96 -5.08
CA LEU A 19 -7.68 14.77 -5.84
C LEU A 19 -6.90 13.53 -5.40
N SER A 20 -7.26 12.93 -4.26
CA SER A 20 -6.67 11.70 -3.72
C SER A 20 -7.72 10.64 -3.32
N ASP A 21 -9.01 10.90 -3.57
CA ASP A 21 -10.11 9.99 -3.24
C ASP A 21 -10.23 8.85 -4.26
N ARG A 22 -9.94 7.63 -3.79
CA ARG A 22 -9.93 6.41 -4.60
C ARG A 22 -11.29 5.77 -4.85
N GLY A 23 -12.38 6.38 -4.36
CA GLY A 23 -13.74 5.84 -4.47
C GLY A 23 -14.53 5.86 -3.17
N THR A 24 -14.00 6.47 -2.11
CA THR A 24 -14.65 6.60 -0.81
C THR A 24 -15.96 7.37 -0.94
N MET A 25 -15.95 8.51 -1.65
CA MET A 25 -17.17 9.30 -1.86
C MET A 25 -18.21 8.53 -2.68
N ASP A 26 -17.80 7.82 -3.73
CA ASP A 26 -18.69 6.99 -4.56
C ASP A 26 -19.40 5.90 -3.74
N ARG A 27 -18.68 5.27 -2.81
CA ARG A 27 -19.17 4.18 -1.95
C ARG A 27 -19.96 4.66 -0.74
N ARG A 28 -19.83 5.93 -0.35
CA ARG A 28 -20.52 6.51 0.81
C ARG A 28 -22.02 6.60 0.56
N LYS A 29 -22.80 6.35 1.60
CA LYS A 29 -24.25 6.62 1.63
C LYS A 29 -24.57 7.64 2.71
N LEU A 30 -25.14 8.77 2.34
CA LEU A 30 -25.64 9.76 3.29
C LEU A 30 -26.85 9.17 4.04
N PHE A 31 -26.83 9.27 5.37
CA PHE A 31 -27.76 8.59 6.28
C PHE A 31 -27.87 7.07 6.06
N GLY A 32 -26.84 6.44 5.46
CA GLY A 32 -26.82 5.02 5.14
C GLY A 32 -27.67 4.60 3.93
N ILE A 33 -28.41 5.54 3.32
CA ILE A 33 -29.40 5.21 2.26
C ILE A 33 -29.25 6.03 0.98
N ILE A 34 -28.78 7.27 1.02
CA ILE A 34 -28.69 8.14 -0.16
C ILE A 34 -27.30 7.97 -0.81
N PRO A 35 -27.19 7.40 -2.03
CA PRO A 35 -25.91 7.24 -2.70
C PRO A 35 -25.23 8.58 -2.99
N MET A 36 -23.98 8.71 -2.56
CA MET A 36 -23.22 9.96 -2.72
C MET A 36 -22.66 10.15 -4.13
N ASP A 37 -22.52 9.10 -4.93
CA ASP A 37 -22.16 9.17 -6.36
C ASP A 37 -23.09 10.11 -7.17
N TYR A 38 -24.38 10.11 -6.82
CA TYR A 38 -25.39 10.96 -7.42
C TYR A 38 -25.22 12.43 -7.01
N LEU A 39 -24.97 12.70 -5.72
CA LEU A 39 -24.85 14.05 -5.17
C LEU A 39 -23.51 14.72 -5.50
N SER A 40 -22.46 13.92 -5.65
CA SER A 40 -21.10 14.38 -5.97
C SER A 40 -20.84 14.58 -7.47
N GLY A 41 -21.78 14.16 -8.33
CA GLY A 41 -21.63 14.24 -9.78
C GLY A 41 -20.73 13.15 -10.38
N LEU A 42 -20.36 12.13 -9.61
CA LEU A 42 -19.58 10.98 -10.07
C LEU A 42 -20.39 10.03 -10.95
N LYS A 43 -21.70 9.93 -10.70
CA LYS A 43 -22.57 8.97 -11.40
C LYS A 43 -22.53 9.18 -12.92
N GLY A 44 -22.10 8.14 -13.64
CA GLY A 44 -21.99 8.14 -15.10
C GLY A 44 -20.85 9.00 -15.66
N LYS A 45 -20.00 9.57 -14.79
CA LYS A 45 -18.81 10.37 -15.12
C LYS A 45 -17.57 9.90 -14.38
N SER A 46 -17.60 8.72 -13.79
CA SER A 46 -16.49 8.21 -13.01
C SER A 46 -16.32 6.70 -13.23
N PRO A 47 -15.39 6.29 -14.10
CA PRO A 47 -15.22 4.88 -14.41
C PRO A 47 -14.84 4.01 -13.19
N ARG A 48 -14.24 4.60 -12.14
CA ARG A 48 -13.74 3.91 -10.93
C ARG A 48 -14.21 4.53 -9.61
N GLY A 49 -15.23 5.39 -9.63
CA GLY A 49 -15.68 6.14 -8.45
C GLY A 49 -14.76 7.29 -8.02
N ARG A 50 -13.77 7.65 -8.86
CA ARG A 50 -12.79 8.72 -8.64
C ARG A 50 -13.18 10.00 -9.39
N PHE A 51 -12.71 11.15 -8.93
CA PHE A 51 -12.93 12.44 -9.59
C PHE A 51 -12.00 12.66 -10.80
N THR A 52 -11.82 11.62 -11.61
CA THR A 52 -10.99 11.61 -12.82
C THR A 52 -11.40 10.44 -13.72
N ASN A 53 -10.71 10.24 -14.84
CA ASN A 53 -11.02 9.24 -15.86
C ASN A 53 -10.25 7.92 -15.76
N GLY A 54 -9.51 7.72 -14.67
CA GLY A 54 -8.68 6.55 -14.44
C GLY A 54 -8.11 6.49 -13.02
N PHE A 55 -6.80 6.35 -12.91
CA PHE A 55 -6.07 6.32 -11.64
C PHE A 55 -5.64 7.72 -11.21
N LEU A 56 -5.57 7.94 -9.90
CA LEU A 56 -5.09 9.19 -9.30
C LEU A 56 -3.58 9.12 -9.06
N TRP A 57 -2.96 10.27 -8.83
CA TRP A 57 -1.52 10.37 -8.57
C TRP A 57 -1.08 9.47 -7.40
N GLY A 58 -1.88 9.38 -6.32
CA GLY A 58 -1.60 8.55 -5.16
C GLY A 58 -1.67 7.05 -5.47
N ASP A 59 -2.45 6.63 -6.48
CA ASP A 59 -2.47 5.24 -6.95
C ASP A 59 -1.13 4.89 -7.60
N PHE A 60 -0.63 5.77 -8.47
CA PHE A 60 0.67 5.61 -9.13
C PHE A 60 1.80 5.59 -8.10
N VAL A 61 1.87 6.56 -7.19
CA VAL A 61 2.91 6.60 -6.14
C VAL A 61 2.91 5.32 -5.30
N ALA A 62 1.74 4.81 -4.90
CA ALA A 62 1.67 3.56 -4.16
C ALA A 62 2.10 2.35 -5.00
N ALA A 63 1.68 2.29 -6.28
CA ALA A 63 2.02 1.22 -7.21
C ALA A 63 3.52 1.14 -7.49
N THR A 64 4.11 2.25 -7.91
CA THR A 64 5.54 2.35 -8.23
C THR A 64 6.39 2.08 -7.00
N THR A 65 5.97 2.53 -5.81
CA THR A 65 6.68 2.23 -4.57
C THR A 65 6.65 0.74 -4.25
N VAL A 66 5.51 0.07 -4.45
CA VAL A 66 5.40 -1.39 -4.30
C VAL A 66 6.27 -2.12 -5.33
N GLU A 67 6.27 -1.69 -6.59
CA GLU A 67 7.15 -2.25 -7.62
C GLU A 67 8.63 -2.09 -7.24
N GLN A 68 9.04 -0.93 -6.71
CA GLN A 68 10.39 -0.72 -6.20
C GLN A 68 10.76 -1.71 -5.09
N LEU A 69 9.83 -2.00 -4.17
CA LEU A 69 10.04 -2.99 -3.10
C LEU A 69 10.21 -4.40 -3.66
N GLU A 70 9.39 -4.81 -4.63
CA GLU A 70 9.53 -6.11 -5.29
C GLU A 70 10.87 -6.22 -6.05
N LEU A 71 11.27 -5.18 -6.77
CA LEU A 71 12.58 -5.14 -7.44
C LEU A 71 13.73 -5.28 -6.44
N GLN A 72 13.68 -4.56 -5.32
CA GLN A 72 14.68 -4.67 -4.26
C GLN A 72 14.71 -6.07 -3.65
N ARG A 73 13.54 -6.65 -3.38
CA ARG A 73 13.43 -8.01 -2.85
C ARG A 73 14.04 -9.02 -3.81
N ARG A 74 13.68 -8.98 -5.08
CA ARG A 74 14.16 -9.90 -6.11
C ARG A 74 15.67 -9.79 -6.25
N ARG A 75 16.18 -8.56 -6.31
CA ARG A 75 17.62 -8.29 -6.31
C ARG A 75 18.34 -8.93 -5.12
N ARG A 76 17.78 -8.83 -3.90
CA ARG A 76 18.35 -9.47 -2.69
C ARG A 76 18.30 -11.00 -2.78
N GLN A 77 17.18 -11.58 -3.22
CA GLN A 77 17.01 -13.02 -3.36
C GLN A 77 18.06 -13.62 -4.30
N GLU A 78 18.39 -12.92 -5.37
CA GLU A 78 19.35 -13.39 -6.38
C GLU A 78 20.75 -12.81 -6.22
N LYS A 79 20.97 -12.03 -5.16
CA LYS A 79 22.26 -11.42 -4.86
C LYS A 79 22.80 -10.60 -6.05
N LEU A 80 21.93 -9.89 -6.78
CA LEU A 80 22.33 -9.17 -7.99
C LEU A 80 22.98 -7.84 -7.63
N PRO A 81 24.15 -7.51 -8.22
CA PRO A 81 24.85 -6.27 -7.95
C PRO A 81 24.13 -5.05 -8.55
N HIS A 82 24.20 -3.89 -7.90
CA HIS A 82 23.66 -2.63 -8.40
C HIS A 82 24.54 -2.03 -9.52
N MET A 83 24.60 -2.71 -10.66
CA MET A 83 25.33 -2.31 -11.86
C MET A 83 24.59 -2.76 -13.13
N GLY A 84 24.99 -2.27 -14.30
CA GLY A 84 24.32 -2.56 -15.57
C GLY A 84 24.05 -4.05 -15.82
N ARG A 85 25.02 -4.93 -15.52
CA ARG A 85 24.85 -6.38 -15.62
C ARG A 85 23.76 -6.92 -14.69
N GLY A 86 23.79 -6.55 -13.41
CA GLY A 86 22.76 -6.99 -12.46
C GLY A 86 21.37 -6.38 -12.73
N ASN A 87 21.29 -5.26 -13.45
CA ASN A 87 20.02 -4.73 -13.95
C ASN A 87 19.48 -5.57 -15.12
N ALA A 88 20.35 -5.99 -16.05
CA ALA A 88 19.96 -6.90 -17.13
C ALA A 88 19.49 -8.26 -16.57
N ASP A 89 20.25 -8.84 -15.64
CA ASP A 89 19.88 -10.09 -14.98
C ASP A 89 18.54 -9.96 -14.21
N LEU A 90 18.26 -8.79 -13.61
CA LEU A 90 16.99 -8.49 -12.96
C LEU A 90 15.83 -8.31 -13.96
N ALA A 91 16.10 -7.78 -15.15
CA ALA A 91 15.09 -7.65 -16.20
C ALA A 91 14.74 -9.03 -16.77
N ASP A 92 15.74 -9.84 -17.14
CA ASP A 92 15.56 -11.19 -17.68
C ASP A 92 14.78 -12.08 -16.71
N ALA A 93 15.12 -11.98 -15.44
CA ALA A 93 14.41 -12.58 -14.33
C ALA A 93 12.91 -12.26 -14.23
N LEU A 94 12.55 -10.98 -14.38
CA LEU A 94 11.15 -10.55 -14.32
C LEU A 94 10.40 -11.04 -15.55
N LEU A 95 11.04 -10.96 -16.73
CA LEU A 95 10.48 -11.43 -18.00
C LEU A 95 10.29 -12.95 -18.04
N THR A 96 11.25 -13.71 -17.51
CA THR A 96 11.20 -15.19 -17.48
C THR A 96 10.22 -15.73 -16.44
N ASN A 97 10.00 -15.00 -15.34
CA ASN A 97 9.04 -15.35 -14.30
C ASN A 97 7.75 -14.51 -14.39
N ASP A 98 7.42 -13.94 -15.56
CA ASP A 98 6.33 -12.97 -15.70
C ASP A 98 5.00 -13.50 -15.15
N HIS A 99 4.70 -14.79 -15.37
CA HIS A 99 3.51 -15.42 -14.80
C HIS A 99 3.54 -15.56 -13.26
N GLY A 100 4.67 -15.93 -12.66
CA GLY A 100 4.80 -16.08 -11.20
C GLY A 100 4.97 -14.74 -10.47
N PHE A 101 5.51 -13.74 -11.15
CA PHE A 101 5.61 -12.36 -10.71
C PHE A 101 4.24 -11.68 -10.76
N LYS A 102 3.55 -11.72 -11.90
CA LYS A 102 2.20 -11.17 -12.10
C LYS A 102 1.19 -11.78 -11.12
N ARG A 103 1.18 -13.10 -10.95
CA ARG A 103 0.25 -13.79 -10.04
C ARG A 103 0.50 -13.48 -8.56
N ARG A 104 1.74 -13.20 -8.15
CA ARG A 104 2.04 -12.73 -6.79
C ARG A 104 1.64 -11.27 -6.62
N ASN A 105 1.96 -10.42 -7.60
CA ASN A 105 1.61 -9.01 -7.56
C ASN A 105 0.09 -8.81 -7.50
N GLU A 106 -0.70 -9.53 -8.30
CA GLU A 106 -2.18 -9.46 -8.28
C GLU A 106 -2.80 -9.88 -6.93
N ASN A 107 -2.17 -10.80 -6.17
CA ASN A 107 -2.64 -11.22 -4.85
C ASN A 107 -2.05 -10.40 -3.70
N ALA A 108 -0.94 -9.71 -3.93
CA ALA A 108 -0.22 -8.92 -2.93
C ALA A 108 -0.57 -7.43 -3.00
N PHE A 109 -0.99 -6.94 -4.17
CA PHE A 109 -1.24 -5.54 -4.51
C PHE A 109 -2.53 -5.41 -5.31
N SER A 110 -3.44 -4.55 -4.85
CA SER A 110 -4.70 -4.25 -5.52
C SER A 110 -5.00 -2.76 -5.44
N LEU A 111 -5.41 -2.19 -6.57
CA LEU A 111 -5.90 -0.80 -6.67
C LEU A 111 -7.43 -0.70 -6.66
N ASN A 112 -8.13 -1.79 -6.32
CA ASN A 112 -9.59 -1.86 -6.32
C ASN A 112 -10.22 -1.54 -4.95
N ASP A 113 -9.42 -1.61 -3.89
CA ASP A 113 -9.78 -1.15 -2.55
C ASP A 113 -9.54 0.36 -2.47
N ASP A 114 -10.55 1.08 -1.98
CA ASP A 114 -10.56 2.53 -1.85
C ASP A 114 -9.80 3.02 -0.62
N LEU A 115 -9.69 2.19 0.43
CA LEU A 115 -9.11 2.55 1.70
C LEU A 115 -7.65 2.12 1.84
N HIS A 116 -7.23 1.07 1.12
CA HIS A 116 -5.90 0.50 1.29
C HIS A 116 -5.25 0.05 -0.01
N VAL A 117 -3.92 0.13 -0.03
CA VAL A 117 -3.06 -0.64 -0.93
C VAL A 117 -2.29 -1.64 -0.08
N LEU A 118 -2.36 -2.90 -0.48
CA LEU A 118 -1.64 -3.97 0.18
C LEU A 118 -0.26 -4.18 -0.45
N TYR A 119 0.68 -4.64 0.36
CA TYR A 119 1.95 -5.22 -0.06
C TYR A 119 2.21 -6.46 0.80
N GLU A 120 2.34 -7.63 0.16
CA GLU A 120 2.46 -8.92 0.86
C GLU A 120 1.38 -9.15 1.94
N GLY A 121 0.14 -8.72 1.66
CA GLY A 121 -0.98 -8.82 2.60
C GLY A 121 -0.98 -7.80 3.75
N HIS A 122 0.01 -6.91 3.81
CA HIS A 122 0.08 -5.83 4.81
C HIS A 122 -0.45 -4.53 4.23
N ARG A 123 -1.07 -3.70 5.08
CA ARG A 123 -1.58 -2.37 4.69
C ARG A 123 -0.42 -1.41 4.50
N PHE A 124 0.07 -1.35 3.26
CA PHE A 124 1.22 -0.54 2.89
C PHE A 124 0.83 0.94 2.77
N ALA A 125 -0.22 1.24 2.00
CA ALA A 125 -0.80 2.57 1.94
C ALA A 125 -2.22 2.55 2.52
N ARG A 126 -2.55 3.57 3.32
CA ARG A 126 -3.88 3.79 3.90
C ARG A 126 -4.42 5.14 3.43
N TYR A 127 -5.67 5.19 2.97
CA TYR A 127 -6.30 6.38 2.42
C TYR A 127 -7.43 6.84 3.32
N TYR A 128 -7.31 8.09 3.76
CA TYR A 128 -8.33 8.83 4.49
C TYR A 128 -8.70 10.05 3.65
N CYS A 129 -9.07 9.78 2.40
CA CYS A 129 -9.39 10.76 1.39
C CYS A 129 -10.86 10.65 1.00
N GLU A 130 -11.52 11.79 0.83
CA GLU A 130 -12.92 11.82 0.43
C GLU A 130 -13.24 13.07 -0.39
N GLY A 131 -13.97 12.89 -1.49
CA GLY A 131 -14.44 14.00 -2.33
C GLY A 131 -15.11 15.11 -1.52
N GLY A 132 -14.84 16.37 -1.87
CA GLY A 132 -15.44 17.50 -1.16
C GLY A 132 -14.88 17.79 0.24
N LEU A 133 -13.95 16.96 0.76
CA LEU A 133 -13.34 17.18 2.08
C LEU A 133 -12.76 18.59 2.23
N THR A 134 -13.13 19.26 3.30
CA THR A 134 -12.55 20.55 3.71
C THR A 134 -11.41 20.35 4.71
N ALA A 135 -10.44 21.26 4.71
CA ALA A 135 -9.44 21.30 5.76
C ALA A 135 -10.07 21.72 7.10
N HIS A 136 -10.82 22.82 7.09
CA HIS A 136 -11.52 23.34 8.26
C HIS A 136 -12.88 22.68 8.47
N ASP A 137 -13.32 22.58 9.72
CA ASP A 137 -14.64 22.06 10.09
C ASP A 137 -15.68 23.20 10.09
N TYR A 138 -16.53 23.20 9.06
CA TYR A 138 -17.61 24.17 8.90
C TYR A 138 -18.95 23.71 9.49
N SER A 139 -19.04 22.51 10.09
CA SER A 139 -20.32 21.94 10.55
C SER A 139 -21.04 22.80 11.59
N LYS A 140 -20.30 23.66 12.30
CA LYS A 140 -20.80 24.58 13.33
C LYS A 140 -20.94 26.02 12.84
N GLU A 141 -20.59 26.33 11.60
CA GLU A 141 -20.65 27.67 11.03
C GLU A 141 -21.83 27.81 10.08
N LEU A 142 -22.69 28.79 10.35
CA LEU A 142 -23.87 29.05 9.53
C LEU A 142 -23.53 29.91 8.30
N THR A 143 -24.16 29.61 7.16
CA THR A 143 -24.22 30.49 5.99
C THR A 143 -25.66 30.69 5.51
N LEU A 144 -25.94 31.87 4.93
CA LEU A 144 -27.25 32.18 4.35
C LEU A 144 -27.45 31.52 2.97
N ASP A 145 -26.38 31.01 2.35
CA ASP A 145 -26.45 30.25 1.12
C ASP A 145 -26.83 28.79 1.43
N LEU A 146 -28.10 28.44 1.23
CA LEU A 146 -28.65 27.12 1.53
C LEU A 146 -27.94 25.97 0.81
N GLY A 147 -27.43 26.21 -0.41
CA GLY A 147 -26.68 25.18 -1.15
C GLY A 147 -25.32 24.91 -0.50
N LYS A 148 -24.65 25.97 -0.03
CA LYS A 148 -23.39 25.86 0.71
C LYS A 148 -23.59 25.30 2.11
N GLU A 149 -24.65 25.69 2.80
CA GLU A 149 -25.03 25.12 4.11
C GLU A 149 -25.25 23.61 3.99
N GLY A 150 -26.02 23.17 2.98
CA GLY A 150 -26.19 21.75 2.69
C GLY A 150 -24.87 21.02 2.44
N ALA A 151 -23.96 21.62 1.67
CA ALA A 151 -22.63 21.04 1.42
C ALA A 151 -21.80 20.91 2.72
N ARG A 152 -21.79 21.94 3.59
CA ARG A 152 -21.07 21.94 4.88
C ARG A 152 -21.51 20.83 5.83
N GLN A 153 -22.77 20.41 5.75
CA GLN A 153 -23.31 19.32 6.58
C GLN A 153 -23.03 17.92 6.02
N ILE A 154 -22.66 17.83 4.73
CA ILE A 154 -22.50 16.55 4.03
C ILE A 154 -21.02 16.18 3.90
N VAL A 155 -20.17 17.14 3.55
CA VAL A 155 -18.74 16.88 3.33
C VAL A 155 -18.04 16.57 4.64
N SER A 156 -17.08 15.64 4.59
CA SER A 156 -16.19 15.36 5.72
C SER A 156 -15.14 16.48 5.85
N ASN A 157 -14.39 16.47 6.95
CA ASN A 157 -13.29 17.41 7.17
C ASN A 157 -12.00 16.68 7.58
N LEU A 158 -10.87 17.39 7.52
CA LEU A 158 -9.56 16.85 7.85
C LEU A 158 -9.47 16.34 9.30
N ASP A 159 -10.19 16.98 10.23
CA ASP A 159 -10.23 16.58 11.63
C ASP A 159 -10.88 15.21 11.82
N GLU A 160 -11.98 14.93 11.10
CA GLU A 160 -12.63 13.60 11.07
C GLU A 160 -11.72 12.54 10.44
N LYS A 161 -11.02 12.86 9.34
CA LYS A 161 -10.11 11.91 8.70
C LYS A 161 -8.87 11.60 9.55
N ARG A 162 -8.35 12.59 10.27
CA ARG A 162 -7.33 12.36 11.30
C ARG A 162 -7.87 11.44 12.39
N GLN A 163 -9.09 11.68 12.88
CA GLN A 163 -9.68 10.83 13.91
C GLN A 163 -9.83 9.38 13.42
N ALA A 164 -10.30 9.18 12.19
CA ALA A 164 -10.37 7.86 11.57
C ALA A 164 -9.00 7.18 11.47
N LEU A 165 -7.94 7.91 11.11
CA LEU A 165 -6.57 7.40 11.14
C LEU A 165 -6.14 6.97 12.55
N LEU A 166 -6.41 7.79 13.56
CA LEU A 166 -6.01 7.46 14.93
C LEU A 166 -6.83 6.31 15.52
N ASP A 167 -8.08 6.16 15.12
CA ASP A 167 -8.91 5.02 15.53
C ASP A 167 -8.49 3.74 14.81
N ASP A 168 -8.08 3.84 13.54
CA ASP A 168 -7.43 2.76 12.81
C ASP A 168 -6.10 2.37 13.48
N ASP A 169 -5.29 3.35 13.89
CA ASP A 169 -4.04 3.10 14.62
C ASP A 169 -4.27 2.32 15.91
N LYS A 170 -5.32 2.66 16.67
CA LYS A 170 -5.71 1.92 17.88
C LYS A 170 -6.23 0.53 17.53
N LYS A 171 -7.11 0.41 16.54
CA LYS A 171 -7.74 -0.84 16.13
C LYS A 171 -6.71 -1.88 15.70
N TYR A 172 -5.65 -1.45 15.03
CA TYR A 172 -4.59 -2.33 14.50
C TYR A 172 -3.29 -2.25 15.29
N THR A 173 -3.31 -1.62 16.47
CA THR A 173 -2.17 -1.55 17.41
C THR A 173 -0.87 -1.05 16.74
N ILE A 174 -0.99 0.03 15.97
CA ILE A 174 0.14 0.59 15.23
C ILE A 174 1.18 1.14 16.20
N SER A 175 2.38 0.56 16.16
CA SER A 175 3.46 0.86 17.10
C SER A 175 4.06 2.25 16.88
N GLN A 176 4.73 2.79 17.90
CA GLN A 176 5.44 4.07 17.78
C GLN A 176 6.49 4.05 16.65
N ALA A 177 7.24 2.95 16.52
CA ALA A 177 8.23 2.80 15.45
C ALA A 177 7.57 2.79 14.05
N GLU A 178 6.39 2.17 13.91
CA GLU A 178 5.66 2.16 12.65
C GLU A 178 5.14 3.56 12.28
N LYS A 179 4.66 4.34 13.25
CA LYS A 179 4.27 5.75 13.03
C LYS A 179 5.46 6.62 12.62
N GLU A 180 6.62 6.42 13.25
CA GLU A 180 7.86 7.11 12.90
C GLU A 180 8.35 6.78 11.49
N ASP A 181 8.13 5.54 11.03
CA ASP A 181 8.45 5.06 9.68
C ASP A 181 7.27 5.23 8.69
N THR A 182 6.19 5.91 9.08
CA THR A 182 5.07 6.22 8.17
C THR A 182 5.29 7.58 7.51
N LEU A 183 5.05 7.65 6.20
CA LEU A 183 4.97 8.88 5.42
C LEU A 183 3.51 9.35 5.37
N ILE A 184 3.22 10.46 6.04
CA ILE A 184 1.95 11.18 5.89
C ILE A 184 2.04 12.08 4.66
N ILE A 185 1.08 11.96 3.74
CA ILE A 185 0.90 12.89 2.64
C ILE A 185 -0.49 13.53 2.75
N GLU A 186 -0.53 14.85 2.79
CA GLU A 186 -1.77 15.60 3.00
C GLU A 186 -2.03 16.61 1.87
N TRP A 187 -3.16 16.46 1.19
CA TRP A 187 -3.62 17.38 0.15
C TRP A 187 -5.08 17.80 0.40
N SER A 188 -5.26 18.97 1.01
CA SER A 188 -6.56 19.54 1.37
C SER A 188 -6.56 21.06 1.28
N GLY A 189 -7.75 21.67 1.31
CA GLY A 189 -7.96 23.13 1.37
C GLY A 189 -8.66 23.72 0.14
N ALA A 190 -8.76 22.99 -0.96
CA ALA A 190 -9.45 23.50 -2.15
C ALA A 190 -10.96 23.69 -1.91
N ASN A 191 -11.60 22.72 -1.25
CA ASN A 191 -13.03 22.73 -0.98
C ASN A 191 -13.46 23.85 -0.03
N ASP A 192 -12.58 24.26 0.90
CA ASP A 192 -12.75 25.44 1.74
C ASP A 192 -12.96 26.70 0.90
N LEU A 193 -12.34 26.78 -0.28
CA LEU A 193 -12.40 27.96 -1.13
C LEU A 193 -13.50 27.88 -2.20
N ILE A 194 -13.80 26.68 -2.71
CA ILE A 194 -14.60 26.53 -3.94
C ILE A 194 -15.89 25.71 -3.76
N THR A 195 -16.00 24.92 -2.69
CA THR A 195 -17.11 23.97 -2.51
C THR A 195 -18.07 24.44 -1.44
N VAL A 196 -17.61 24.70 -0.23
CA VAL A 196 -18.46 25.07 0.92
C VAL A 196 -18.61 26.56 1.16
N ASN A 197 -17.91 27.37 0.36
CA ASN A 197 -17.96 28.83 0.39
C ASN A 197 -18.34 29.39 -0.98
N GLY A 198 -18.96 30.57 -1.00
CA GLY A 198 -19.48 31.20 -2.23
C GLY A 198 -18.38 31.71 -3.17
N LYS A 199 -17.25 32.15 -2.61
CA LYS A 199 -16.06 32.59 -3.35
C LYS A 199 -14.78 32.41 -2.52
N PRO A 200 -13.60 32.29 -3.15
CA PRO A 200 -12.33 32.29 -2.45
C PRO A 200 -12.09 33.62 -1.72
N THR A 201 -11.69 33.55 -0.46
CA THR A 201 -11.28 34.72 0.34
C THR A 201 -10.05 34.40 1.19
N MET A 202 -9.34 35.43 1.65
CA MET A 202 -8.18 35.23 2.54
C MET A 202 -8.59 34.60 3.87
N GLY A 203 -9.76 34.96 4.41
CA GLY A 203 -10.24 34.40 5.69
C GLY A 203 -10.48 32.89 5.62
N GLU A 204 -11.08 32.40 4.55
CA GLU A 204 -11.27 30.95 4.36
C GLU A 204 -9.95 30.22 4.05
N ALA A 205 -9.02 30.89 3.35
CA ALA A 205 -7.66 30.37 3.17
C ALA A 205 -6.92 30.24 4.51
N ASP A 206 -7.01 31.24 5.38
CA ASP A 206 -6.38 31.23 6.70
C ASP A 206 -6.97 30.13 7.60
N LYS A 207 -8.30 29.94 7.61
CA LYS A 207 -8.95 28.83 8.34
C LYS A 207 -8.44 27.47 7.85
N ALA A 208 -8.43 27.26 6.54
CA ALA A 208 -7.96 26.02 5.95
C ALA A 208 -6.49 25.75 6.33
N ILE A 209 -5.60 26.74 6.20
CA ILE A 209 -4.19 26.61 6.59
C ILE A 209 -4.06 26.31 8.09
N ALA A 210 -4.77 27.03 8.95
CA ALA A 210 -4.73 26.80 10.39
C ALA A 210 -5.16 25.36 10.74
N ALA A 211 -6.20 24.84 10.10
CA ALA A 211 -6.66 23.47 10.30
C ALA A 211 -5.61 22.43 9.85
N ARG A 212 -4.96 22.64 8.70
CA ARG A 212 -3.87 21.78 8.21
C ARG A 212 -2.66 21.80 9.15
N ILE A 213 -2.26 22.96 9.64
CA ILE A 213 -1.15 23.10 10.61
C ILE A 213 -1.49 22.36 11.92
N ASN A 214 -2.69 22.59 12.47
CA ASN A 214 -3.18 21.88 13.65
C ASN A 214 -3.24 20.35 13.44
N ASN A 215 -3.60 19.89 12.24
CA ASN A 215 -3.59 18.48 11.90
C ASN A 215 -2.20 17.86 12.03
N ILE A 216 -1.20 18.51 11.43
CA ILE A 216 0.20 18.07 11.48
C ILE A 216 0.72 18.04 12.91
N GLU A 217 0.45 19.09 13.71
CA GLU A 217 0.88 19.14 15.10
C GLU A 217 0.30 17.99 15.92
N LYS A 218 -0.99 17.69 15.73
CA LYS A 218 -1.64 16.54 16.37
C LYS A 218 -1.02 15.22 15.92
N LEU A 219 -0.69 15.05 14.64
CA LEU A 219 -0.02 13.84 14.15
C LEU A 219 1.41 13.70 14.70
N ILE A 220 2.18 14.79 14.78
CA ILE A 220 3.51 14.81 15.41
C ILE A 220 3.40 14.39 16.88
N ALA A 221 2.41 14.91 17.61
CA ALA A 221 2.14 14.54 18.99
C ALA A 221 1.78 13.04 19.15
N GLN A 222 1.19 12.43 18.12
CA GLN A 222 0.87 10.99 18.08
C GLN A 222 2.04 10.10 17.66
N GLY A 223 3.20 10.69 17.33
CA GLY A 223 4.43 9.95 17.02
C GLY A 223 4.83 9.97 15.55
N TYR A 224 4.04 10.54 14.64
CA TYR A 224 4.40 10.64 13.23
C TYR A 224 5.56 11.62 13.01
N ARG A 225 6.44 11.30 12.05
CA ARG A 225 7.68 12.07 11.84
C ARG A 225 7.98 12.44 10.39
N ASN A 226 7.31 11.84 9.42
CA ASN A 226 7.52 12.17 8.00
C ASN A 226 6.20 12.68 7.42
N VAL A 227 6.19 13.93 7.01
CA VAL A 227 5.00 14.63 6.51
C VAL A 227 5.36 15.38 5.23
N VAL A 228 4.56 15.19 4.20
CA VAL A 228 4.60 16.00 2.98
C VAL A 228 3.24 16.62 2.78
N LEU A 229 3.21 17.95 2.68
CA LEU A 229 2.00 18.69 2.34
C LEU A 229 2.01 19.04 0.87
N PHE A 230 0.83 19.01 0.24
CA PHE A 230 0.68 19.56 -1.09
C PHE A 230 0.16 20.99 -0.96
N ASN A 231 0.74 21.91 -1.74
CA ASN A 231 0.19 23.25 -1.85
C ASN A 231 -1.08 23.25 -2.73
N LEU A 232 -1.77 24.38 -2.77
CA LEU A 232 -3.01 24.53 -3.51
C LEU A 232 -2.71 24.79 -5.00
N PRO A 233 -3.33 24.05 -5.93
CA PRO A 233 -3.34 24.43 -7.35
C PRO A 233 -3.76 25.89 -7.57
N ASP A 234 -3.28 26.49 -8.65
CA ASP A 234 -3.82 27.78 -9.09
C ASP A 234 -5.25 27.60 -9.58
N LEU A 235 -6.21 27.98 -8.73
CA LEU A 235 -7.64 27.80 -8.99
C LEU A 235 -8.08 28.60 -10.22
N SER A 236 -7.38 29.70 -10.55
CA SER A 236 -7.70 30.54 -11.71
C SER A 236 -7.51 29.84 -13.06
N LEU A 237 -6.72 28.77 -13.09
CA LEU A 237 -6.45 27.97 -14.29
C LEU A 237 -7.45 26.84 -14.50
N THR A 238 -8.28 26.55 -13.50
CA THR A 238 -9.36 25.57 -13.67
C THR A 238 -10.41 26.10 -14.66
N PRO A 239 -11.05 25.25 -15.46
CA PRO A 239 -12.14 25.67 -16.36
C PRO A 239 -13.25 26.43 -15.63
N ARG A 240 -13.50 26.16 -14.34
CA ARG A 240 -14.48 26.88 -13.51
C ARG A 240 -14.20 28.38 -13.42
N TYR A 241 -12.94 28.78 -13.23
CA TYR A 241 -12.57 30.20 -13.09
C TYR A 241 -12.09 30.80 -14.41
N ALA A 242 -11.38 30.04 -15.23
CA ALA A 242 -10.91 30.51 -16.53
C ALA A 242 -12.07 30.92 -17.45
N ARG A 243 -13.21 30.20 -17.41
CA ARG A 243 -14.41 30.56 -18.18
C ARG A 243 -15.12 31.82 -17.66
N LYS A 244 -15.00 32.12 -16.35
CA LYS A 244 -15.56 33.35 -15.77
C LYS A 244 -14.77 34.59 -16.18
N GLY A 245 -13.44 34.45 -16.30
CA GLY A 245 -12.54 35.54 -16.62
C GLY A 245 -12.61 36.68 -15.58
N GLY A 246 -12.11 37.86 -15.97
CA GLY A 246 -12.29 39.10 -15.22
C GLY A 246 -11.84 39.04 -13.76
N GLU A 247 -12.63 39.66 -12.88
CA GLU A 247 -12.31 39.76 -11.46
C GLU A 247 -12.39 38.43 -10.70
N GLU A 248 -13.28 37.51 -11.11
CA GLU A 248 -13.41 36.19 -10.48
C GLU A 248 -12.16 35.33 -10.72
N GLN A 249 -11.62 35.34 -11.95
CA GLN A 249 -10.38 34.62 -12.26
C GLN A 249 -9.18 35.23 -11.53
N LYS A 250 -9.06 36.57 -11.53
CA LYS A 250 -7.99 37.27 -10.79
C LYS A 250 -8.05 37.01 -9.29
N ASN A 251 -9.24 37.01 -8.69
CA ASN A 251 -9.43 36.72 -7.28
C ASN A 251 -8.99 35.28 -6.95
N ALA A 252 -9.38 34.30 -7.77
CA ALA A 252 -8.94 32.92 -7.59
C ALA A 252 -7.40 32.78 -7.61
N HIS A 253 -6.74 33.45 -8.55
CA HIS A 253 -5.26 33.46 -8.63
C HIS A 253 -4.64 34.08 -7.37
N LEU A 254 -5.13 35.27 -6.99
CA LEU A 254 -4.64 36.01 -5.83
C LEU A 254 -4.78 35.19 -4.53
N ILE A 255 -5.92 34.52 -4.34
CA ILE A 255 -6.15 33.68 -3.16
C ILE A 255 -5.29 32.40 -3.20
N SER A 256 -5.10 31.77 -4.37
CA SER A 256 -4.18 30.63 -4.50
C SER A 256 -2.74 30.99 -4.16
N VAL A 257 -2.23 32.11 -4.67
CA VAL A 257 -0.88 32.62 -4.36
C VAL A 257 -0.76 32.94 -2.86
N TYR A 258 -1.76 33.61 -2.30
CA TYR A 258 -1.81 33.91 -0.87
C TYR A 258 -1.75 32.63 -0.03
N PHE A 259 -2.61 31.66 -0.34
CA PHE A 259 -2.68 30.38 0.37
C PHE A 259 -1.32 29.69 0.39
N ASN A 260 -0.68 29.54 -0.77
CA ASN A 260 0.58 28.83 -0.90
C ASN A 260 1.74 29.52 -0.16
N LYS A 261 1.79 30.85 -0.23
CA LYS A 261 2.78 31.64 0.51
C LYS A 261 2.63 31.46 2.03
N GLN A 262 1.39 31.52 2.52
CA GLN A 262 1.11 31.41 3.95
C GLN A 262 1.33 29.98 4.46
N LEU A 263 0.94 28.95 3.69
CA LEU A 263 1.22 27.56 4.01
C LEU A 263 2.72 27.30 4.13
N ALA A 264 3.51 27.74 3.15
CA ALA A 264 4.97 27.59 3.16
C ALA A 264 5.59 28.26 4.41
N LYS A 265 5.17 29.49 4.72
CA LYS A 265 5.62 30.20 5.93
C LYS A 265 5.30 29.40 7.20
N LYS A 266 4.08 28.89 7.34
CA LYS A 266 3.67 28.10 8.52
C LYS A 266 4.41 26.76 8.62
N CYS A 267 4.77 26.15 7.49
CA CYS A 267 5.58 24.94 7.49
C CYS A 267 7.00 25.19 7.98
N GLU A 268 7.63 26.31 7.60
CA GLU A 268 8.94 26.69 8.14
C GLU A 268 8.86 26.97 9.65
N GLU A 269 7.81 27.67 10.12
CA GLU A 269 7.57 27.86 11.56
C GLU A 269 7.44 26.52 12.32
N LEU A 270 6.76 25.52 11.74
CA LEU A 270 6.65 24.18 12.32
C LEU A 270 8.00 23.43 12.33
N LYS A 271 8.78 23.51 11.25
CA LYS A 271 10.12 22.90 11.17
C LYS A 271 10.99 23.41 12.31
N ASP A 272 11.01 24.73 12.53
CA ASP A 272 11.78 25.36 13.61
C ASP A 272 11.27 24.92 14.99
N LYS A 273 9.95 24.90 15.18
CA LYS A 273 9.32 24.49 16.44
C LYS A 273 9.71 23.06 16.85
N TYR A 274 9.77 22.13 15.90
CA TYR A 274 10.03 20.72 16.13
C TYR A 274 11.46 20.26 15.80
N ALA A 275 12.37 21.19 15.49
CA ALA A 275 13.75 20.90 15.08
C ALA A 275 14.55 20.08 16.12
N LYS A 276 14.21 20.20 17.41
CA LYS A 276 14.89 19.53 18.52
C LYS A 276 14.30 18.16 18.90
N LEU A 277 13.24 17.71 18.21
CA LEU A 277 12.70 16.37 18.46
C LEU A 277 13.71 15.29 18.04
N ASN A 278 13.69 14.16 18.76
CA ASN A 278 14.47 12.99 18.44
C ASN A 278 13.54 11.75 18.33
N PRO A 279 13.38 11.15 17.14
CA PRO A 279 13.95 11.58 15.86
C PRO A 279 13.32 12.91 15.37
N PRO A 280 14.03 13.71 14.54
CA PRO A 280 13.50 14.97 14.03
C PRO A 280 12.24 14.79 13.18
N VAL A 281 11.54 15.88 12.86
CA VAL A 281 10.42 15.84 11.91
C VAL A 281 10.95 16.15 10.50
N PHE A 282 10.70 15.25 9.56
CA PHE A 282 10.75 15.58 8.14
C PHE A 282 9.41 16.18 7.75
N LEU A 283 9.39 17.47 7.44
CA LEU A 283 8.24 18.19 6.91
C LEU A 283 8.66 18.84 5.60
N ASP A 284 7.90 18.66 4.52
CA ASP A 284 8.15 19.34 3.25
C ASP A 284 6.84 19.77 2.59
N VAL A 285 6.91 20.74 1.69
CA VAL A 285 5.78 21.19 0.88
C VAL A 285 6.07 20.86 -0.58
N PHE A 286 5.27 19.97 -1.16
CA PHE A 286 5.33 19.64 -2.58
C PHE A 286 4.58 20.70 -3.39
N ASP A 287 5.28 21.33 -4.33
CA ASP A 287 4.78 22.46 -5.12
C ASP A 287 4.02 21.99 -6.37
N VAL A 288 2.80 21.49 -6.15
CA VAL A 288 1.90 21.10 -7.25
C VAL A 288 1.39 22.29 -8.06
N CYS A 289 1.31 23.48 -7.45
CA CYS A 289 0.90 24.70 -8.12
C CYS A 289 1.79 25.00 -9.33
N SER A 290 3.11 25.02 -9.13
CA SER A 290 4.07 25.29 -10.20
C SER A 290 4.03 24.20 -11.29
N LEU A 291 3.86 22.93 -10.92
CA LEU A 291 3.77 21.82 -11.88
C LEU A 291 2.54 21.91 -12.79
N LEU A 292 1.39 22.27 -12.22
CA LEU A 292 0.16 22.50 -12.99
C LEU A 292 0.28 23.75 -13.86
N GLN A 293 0.90 24.82 -13.36
CA GLN A 293 1.16 26.03 -14.15
C GLN A 293 2.09 25.75 -15.34
N GLU A 294 3.16 24.97 -15.15
CA GLU A 294 4.06 24.57 -16.24
C GLU A 294 3.32 23.80 -17.34
N ALA A 295 2.51 22.80 -16.95
CA ALA A 295 1.70 22.03 -17.90
C ALA A 295 0.64 22.89 -18.61
N TYR A 296 0.05 23.86 -17.91
CA TYR A 296 -0.93 24.77 -18.50
C TYR A 296 -0.30 25.78 -19.48
N GLN A 297 0.92 26.23 -19.21
CA GLN A 297 1.62 27.23 -20.03
C GLN A 297 2.23 26.63 -21.30
N ASP A 298 2.67 25.37 -21.26
CA ASP A 298 3.19 24.63 -22.42
C ASP A 298 2.48 23.28 -22.57
N PRO A 299 1.17 23.25 -22.87
CA PRO A 299 0.38 22.03 -22.85
C PRO A 299 0.87 20.97 -23.84
N LYS A 300 1.40 21.40 -25.00
CA LYS A 300 1.89 20.47 -26.04
C LYS A 300 3.07 19.64 -25.55
N LYS A 301 3.96 20.20 -24.73
CA LYS A 301 5.08 19.48 -24.11
C LYS A 301 4.61 18.31 -23.24
N TYR A 302 3.41 18.40 -22.68
CA TYR A 302 2.82 17.40 -21.78
C TYR A 302 1.71 16.58 -22.42
N GLY A 303 1.52 16.68 -23.75
CA GLY A 303 0.50 15.92 -24.46
C GLY A 303 -0.93 16.47 -24.32
N PHE A 304 -1.08 17.72 -23.89
CA PHE A 304 -2.36 18.43 -23.82
C PHE A 304 -2.52 19.42 -24.98
N ASP A 305 -3.78 19.71 -25.33
CA ASP A 305 -4.10 20.68 -26.39
C ASP A 305 -4.48 22.04 -25.80
N GLN A 306 -3.88 23.10 -26.36
CA GLN A 306 -4.11 24.48 -25.94
C GLN A 306 -5.59 24.89 -25.95
N ASP A 307 -6.36 24.43 -26.94
CA ASP A 307 -7.76 24.78 -27.15
C ASP A 307 -8.75 24.02 -26.24
N LYS A 308 -8.23 23.04 -25.47
CA LYS A 308 -8.98 22.22 -24.50
C LYS A 308 -8.77 22.64 -23.05
N LEU A 309 -7.81 23.51 -22.75
CA LEU A 309 -7.46 23.92 -21.37
C LEU A 309 -8.64 24.49 -20.57
N THR A 310 -9.60 25.14 -21.23
CA THR A 310 -10.79 25.74 -20.58
C THR A 310 -12.07 24.94 -20.83
N LYS A 311 -11.97 23.76 -21.44
CA LYS A 311 -13.09 22.89 -21.81
C LYS A 311 -12.93 21.52 -21.14
N PRO A 312 -13.72 21.21 -20.10
CA PRO A 312 -13.64 19.90 -19.47
C PRO A 312 -13.98 18.77 -20.43
N PHE A 313 -13.32 17.62 -20.29
CA PHE A 313 -13.64 16.46 -21.13
C PHE A 313 -15.07 15.97 -20.92
N THR A 314 -15.58 15.98 -19.70
CA THR A 314 -16.96 15.56 -19.36
C THR A 314 -18.06 16.39 -20.04
N GLU A 315 -17.72 17.56 -20.58
CA GLU A 315 -18.63 18.42 -21.35
C GLU A 315 -18.48 18.23 -22.88
N SER A 316 -17.46 17.49 -23.33
CA SER A 316 -17.15 17.27 -24.75
C SER A 316 -18.11 16.31 -25.45
N ASP A 317 -18.20 16.41 -26.78
CA ASP A 317 -18.97 15.45 -27.58
C ASP A 317 -18.32 14.07 -27.61
N ALA A 318 -16.99 13.99 -27.49
CA ALA A 318 -16.25 12.74 -27.34
C ALA A 318 -16.73 11.96 -26.11
N PHE A 319 -16.81 12.62 -24.94
CA PHE A 319 -17.33 11.98 -23.73
C PHE A 319 -18.76 11.46 -23.90
N LYS A 320 -19.66 12.24 -24.55
CA LYS A 320 -21.04 11.79 -24.77
C LYS A 320 -21.12 10.54 -25.64
N LYS A 321 -20.22 10.42 -26.63
CA LYS A 321 -20.12 9.28 -27.54
C LYS A 321 -19.52 8.06 -26.84
N ASP A 322 -18.45 8.25 -26.08
CA ASP A 322 -17.58 7.16 -25.63
C ASP A 322 -17.92 6.67 -24.21
N LYS A 323 -18.72 7.40 -23.42
CA LYS A 323 -19.11 6.99 -22.04
C LYS A 323 -19.77 5.61 -21.92
N ASN A 324 -20.31 5.09 -23.01
CA ASN A 324 -20.98 3.78 -23.08
C ASN A 324 -20.18 2.76 -23.90
N ASP A 325 -18.92 3.05 -24.25
CA ASP A 325 -18.08 2.12 -24.98
C ASP A 325 -17.88 0.83 -24.15
N PRO A 326 -18.23 -0.37 -24.67
CA PRO A 326 -18.14 -1.61 -23.91
C PRO A 326 -16.72 -2.01 -23.52
N VAL A 327 -15.71 -1.64 -24.31
CA VAL A 327 -14.29 -1.97 -24.04
C VAL A 327 -13.78 -1.12 -22.89
N ASP A 328 -14.03 0.18 -22.94
CA ASP A 328 -13.60 1.13 -21.92
C ASP A 328 -14.38 0.94 -20.62
N ALA A 329 -15.69 0.64 -20.69
CA ALA A 329 -16.49 0.26 -19.53
C ALA A 329 -15.95 -1.00 -18.84
N LYS A 330 -15.55 -2.02 -19.61
CA LYS A 330 -14.94 -3.25 -19.05
C LYS A 330 -13.59 -2.97 -18.39
N LYS A 331 -12.81 -2.03 -18.93
CA LYS A 331 -11.52 -1.59 -18.37
C LYS A 331 -11.68 -0.57 -17.23
N GLN A 332 -12.89 -0.04 -17.04
CA GLN A 332 -13.16 1.05 -16.10
C GLN A 332 -12.26 2.27 -16.37
N ILE A 333 -12.20 2.71 -17.62
CA ILE A 333 -11.46 3.90 -18.05
C ILE A 333 -12.32 4.79 -18.94
N SER A 334 -11.91 6.04 -19.16
CA SER A 334 -12.48 6.91 -20.19
C SER A 334 -11.37 7.73 -20.84
N PRO A 335 -10.80 7.28 -21.98
CA PRO A 335 -9.68 7.96 -22.62
C PRO A 335 -9.99 9.42 -22.96
N SER A 336 -9.17 10.36 -22.47
CA SER A 336 -9.42 11.81 -22.56
C SER A 336 -8.32 12.53 -23.32
N GLN A 337 -7.92 12.00 -24.47
CA GLN A 337 -6.72 12.43 -25.20
C GLN A 337 -6.66 13.96 -25.41
N GLY A 338 -5.56 14.57 -24.99
CA GLY A 338 -5.31 16.01 -25.13
C GLY A 338 -6.02 16.90 -24.10
N TYR A 339 -6.83 16.34 -23.20
CA TYR A 339 -7.49 17.09 -22.13
C TYR A 339 -6.66 17.09 -20.85
N MET A 340 -6.43 18.29 -20.30
CA MET A 340 -5.81 18.46 -18.99
C MET A 340 -6.82 18.33 -17.84
N PHE A 341 -8.08 18.72 -18.09
CA PHE A 341 -9.16 18.73 -17.09
C PHE A 341 -10.28 17.74 -17.44
N TRP A 342 -10.66 16.91 -16.46
CA TRP A 342 -11.74 15.95 -16.55
C TRP A 342 -13.11 16.65 -16.46
N ASP A 343 -13.31 17.39 -15.36
CA ASP A 343 -14.44 18.28 -15.14
C ASP A 343 -13.98 19.73 -14.96
N ASP A 344 -14.82 20.59 -14.39
CA ASP A 344 -14.50 22.01 -14.31
C ASP A 344 -13.40 22.37 -13.31
N VAL A 345 -12.92 21.41 -12.50
CA VAL A 345 -11.84 21.61 -11.52
C VAL A 345 -10.84 20.47 -11.42
N HIS A 346 -11.24 19.23 -11.71
CA HIS A 346 -10.38 18.05 -11.51
C HIS A 346 -9.51 17.75 -12.74
N PRO A 347 -8.22 17.42 -12.55
CA PRO A 347 -7.35 16.99 -13.63
C PRO A 347 -7.73 15.62 -14.24
N THR A 348 -7.30 15.37 -15.47
CA THR A 348 -7.35 14.04 -16.08
C THR A 348 -6.31 13.09 -15.47
N ALA A 349 -6.47 11.80 -15.71
CA ALA A 349 -5.56 10.74 -15.28
C ALA A 349 -4.14 10.95 -15.84
N ASP A 350 -4.01 11.53 -17.04
CA ASP A 350 -2.71 11.88 -17.64
C ASP A 350 -1.99 12.95 -16.81
N MET A 351 -2.72 13.99 -16.36
CA MET A 351 -2.15 15.00 -15.46
C MET A 351 -1.82 14.40 -14.08
N HIS A 352 -2.65 13.49 -13.56
CA HIS A 352 -2.35 12.76 -12.33
C HIS A 352 -1.10 11.88 -12.44
N ALA A 353 -0.87 11.21 -13.57
CA ALA A 353 0.33 10.43 -13.83
C ALA A 353 1.58 11.32 -13.83
N TYR A 354 1.51 12.49 -14.48
CA TYR A 354 2.57 13.48 -14.44
C TYR A 354 2.88 13.97 -13.01
N LEU A 355 1.85 14.25 -12.20
CA LEU A 355 2.03 14.66 -10.80
C LEU A 355 2.71 13.56 -9.98
N ALA A 356 2.37 12.29 -10.21
CA ALA A 356 3.02 11.16 -9.52
C ALA A 356 4.50 11.04 -9.90
N GLU A 357 4.84 11.13 -11.18
CA GLU A 357 6.23 11.12 -11.67
C GLU A 357 7.05 12.23 -11.01
N LYS A 358 6.49 13.45 -10.94
CA LYS A 358 7.16 14.59 -10.32
C LYS A 358 7.30 14.46 -8.82
N PHE A 359 6.32 13.84 -8.16
CA PHE A 359 6.41 13.53 -6.74
C PHE A 359 7.58 12.56 -6.48
N GLU A 360 7.67 11.47 -7.26
CA GLU A 360 8.76 10.51 -7.13
C GLU A 360 10.13 11.17 -7.35
N GLN A 361 10.30 11.93 -8.43
CA GLN A 361 11.55 12.66 -8.72
C GLN A 361 11.93 13.64 -7.59
N ALA A 362 10.95 14.31 -6.97
CA ALA A 362 11.21 15.27 -5.91
C ALA A 362 11.66 14.62 -4.59
N TYR A 363 11.27 13.36 -4.36
CA TYR A 363 11.46 12.69 -3.06
C TYR A 363 12.36 11.45 -3.11
N GLU A 364 12.70 10.88 -4.26
CA GLU A 364 13.54 9.66 -4.38
C GLU A 364 14.92 9.76 -3.71
N HIS A 365 15.47 10.98 -3.60
CA HIS A 365 16.75 11.24 -2.93
C HIS A 365 16.60 11.72 -1.48
N LYS A 366 15.39 12.13 -1.07
CA LYS A 366 15.08 12.63 0.27
C LYS A 366 14.52 11.53 1.17
N LEU A 367 13.73 10.64 0.58
CA LEU A 367 12.98 9.57 1.22
C LEU A 367 13.35 8.24 0.59
N LYS A 368 13.64 7.24 1.42
CA LYS A 368 13.97 5.88 1.01
C LYS A 368 12.88 4.93 1.49
N VAL A 369 12.22 4.26 0.55
CA VAL A 369 11.30 3.19 0.89
C VAL A 369 12.07 1.96 1.39
N GLU A 370 11.58 1.35 2.46
CA GLU A 370 11.99 0.03 2.92
C GLU A 370 10.77 -0.89 3.06
N PRO A 371 10.91 -2.20 2.82
CA PRO A 371 9.77 -3.13 2.93
C PRO A 371 9.28 -3.16 4.38
N PRO A 372 7.97 -3.19 4.67
CA PRO A 372 7.44 -3.40 6.02
C PRO A 372 8.11 -4.58 6.72
N PRO A 373 8.24 -4.58 8.06
CA PRO A 373 8.86 -5.71 8.73
C PRO A 373 7.96 -6.93 8.53
N SER A 374 8.54 -8.06 8.10
CA SER A 374 7.74 -9.27 7.94
C SER A 374 7.15 -9.68 9.30
N GLN A 375 5.94 -10.25 9.34
CA GLN A 375 5.37 -10.78 10.59
C GLN A 375 6.34 -11.75 11.27
N HIS A 376 7.07 -12.54 10.48
CA HIS A 376 8.14 -13.42 10.97
C HIS A 376 9.37 -12.67 11.54
N ASP A 377 9.78 -11.53 10.98
CA ASP A 377 10.85 -10.71 11.58
C ASP A 377 10.41 -10.01 12.86
N THR A 378 9.13 -9.66 12.94
CA THR A 378 8.56 -8.96 14.10
C THR A 378 8.37 -9.93 15.27
N GLN A 379 7.83 -11.12 15.00
CA GLN A 379 7.80 -12.23 15.97
C GLN A 379 9.20 -12.67 16.36
N ARG A 380 10.12 -12.91 15.42
CA ARG A 380 11.51 -13.24 15.76
C ARG A 380 12.19 -12.15 16.58
N LYS A 381 11.97 -10.86 16.31
CA LYS A 381 12.57 -9.78 17.12
C LYS A 381 11.90 -9.61 18.48
N GLN A 382 10.60 -9.89 18.60
CA GLN A 382 9.90 -9.89 19.88
C GLN A 382 10.28 -11.10 20.72
N GLU A 383 10.34 -12.29 20.12
CA GLU A 383 10.84 -13.51 20.73
C GLU A 383 12.31 -13.37 21.08
N GLN A 384 13.16 -12.84 20.19
CA GLN A 384 14.57 -12.59 20.49
C GLN A 384 14.73 -11.58 21.61
N ARG A 385 13.96 -10.47 21.64
CA ARG A 385 13.98 -9.54 22.79
C ARG A 385 13.51 -10.19 24.07
N HIS A 386 12.48 -11.02 24.02
CA HIS A 386 11.98 -11.76 25.16
C HIS A 386 12.98 -12.81 25.66
N LEU A 387 13.69 -13.47 24.74
CA LEU A 387 14.73 -14.45 25.01
C LEU A 387 16.04 -13.79 25.51
N ASP A 388 16.38 -12.61 25.01
CA ASP A 388 17.50 -11.78 25.46
C ASP A 388 17.23 -11.22 26.88
N GLU A 389 15.97 -10.83 27.17
CA GLU A 389 15.50 -10.49 28.53
C GLU A 389 15.54 -11.71 29.48
N LEU A 390 15.39 -12.92 28.95
CA LEU A 390 15.45 -14.19 29.69
C LEU A 390 16.85 -14.83 29.73
N GLY A 391 17.86 -14.25 29.06
CA GLY A 391 19.24 -14.74 29.05
C GLY A 391 19.44 -16.12 28.39
N LEU A 392 18.55 -16.54 27.49
CA LEU A 392 18.58 -17.85 26.84
C LEU A 392 19.23 -17.79 25.45
N ASP A 393 20.57 -17.89 25.41
CA ASP A 393 21.30 -18.16 24.17
C ASP A 393 20.94 -19.58 23.67
N ARG A 394 20.27 -19.70 22.51
CA ARG A 394 20.13 -20.99 21.82
C ARG A 394 21.22 -21.13 20.75
N PRO A 395 22.16 -22.08 20.89
CA PRO A 395 23.07 -22.42 19.79
C PRO A 395 22.32 -23.16 18.68
N ASP A 396 22.69 -22.88 17.41
CA ASP A 396 22.28 -23.63 16.22
C ASP A 396 22.54 -25.14 16.42
N LYS A 397 21.54 -25.89 16.90
CA LYS A 397 21.61 -27.35 16.91
C LYS A 397 21.23 -27.86 15.54
N ALA A 398 22.07 -28.72 14.96
CA ALA A 398 21.72 -29.44 13.74
C ALA A 398 20.48 -30.33 13.97
N LEU A 399 19.64 -30.48 12.94
CA LEU A 399 18.48 -31.39 12.97
C LEU A 399 18.92 -32.82 13.33
N PRO A 400 18.09 -33.56 14.10
CA PRO A 400 18.28 -34.98 14.29
C PRO A 400 18.54 -35.74 12.98
N LYS A 401 19.52 -36.66 13.00
CA LYS A 401 20.01 -37.37 11.80
C LYS A 401 18.90 -38.12 11.04
N ASN A 402 17.91 -38.66 11.77
CA ASN A 402 16.73 -39.31 11.18
C ASN A 402 15.86 -38.32 10.38
N ILE A 403 15.68 -37.09 10.87
CA ILE A 403 14.94 -36.03 10.16
C ILE A 403 15.70 -35.63 8.90
N MET A 404 17.02 -35.43 8.97
CA MET A 404 17.83 -35.12 7.78
C MET A 404 17.74 -36.23 6.73
N THR A 405 17.77 -37.50 7.16
CA THR A 405 17.65 -38.64 6.24
C THR A 405 16.29 -38.66 5.52
N LEU A 406 15.22 -38.33 6.24
CA LEU A 406 13.87 -38.24 5.66
C LEU A 406 13.74 -37.04 4.72
N LEU A 407 14.39 -35.91 5.02
CA LEU A 407 14.43 -34.75 4.15
C LEU A 407 15.20 -35.01 2.85
N ASP A 408 16.31 -35.73 2.92
CA ASP A 408 17.06 -36.17 1.72
C ASP A 408 16.21 -37.10 0.85
N ALA A 409 15.48 -38.03 1.47
CA ALA A 409 14.56 -38.92 0.76
C ALA A 409 13.40 -38.14 0.11
N LEU A 410 12.83 -37.16 0.82
CA LEU A 410 11.79 -36.28 0.33
C LEU A 410 12.25 -35.47 -0.88
N ASN A 411 13.42 -34.84 -0.80
CA ASN A 411 14.00 -34.05 -1.88
C ASN A 411 14.27 -34.92 -3.12
N LYS A 412 14.94 -36.07 -2.95
CA LYS A 412 15.20 -37.00 -4.07
C LYS A 412 13.91 -37.46 -4.76
N HIS A 413 12.87 -37.75 -3.98
CA HIS A 413 11.57 -38.13 -4.51
C HIS A 413 10.87 -36.97 -5.24
N ALA A 414 10.92 -35.76 -4.69
CA ALA A 414 10.39 -34.55 -5.33
C ALA A 414 11.04 -34.30 -6.69
N GLN A 415 12.37 -34.34 -6.76
CA GLN A 415 13.13 -34.18 -8.00
C GLN A 415 12.80 -35.27 -9.03
N SER A 416 12.66 -36.53 -8.60
CA SER A 416 12.24 -37.63 -9.47
C SER A 416 10.83 -37.45 -10.04
N LEU A 417 9.93 -36.85 -9.26
CA LEU A 417 8.56 -36.56 -9.68
C LEU A 417 8.50 -35.39 -10.68
N MET A 418 9.28 -34.33 -10.46
CA MET A 418 9.38 -33.18 -11.37
C MET A 418 10.04 -33.54 -12.71
N ALA A 419 10.95 -34.52 -12.73
CA ALA A 419 11.53 -35.03 -13.98
C ALA A 419 10.52 -35.83 -14.86
N SER A 420 9.28 -36.03 -14.40
CA SER A 420 8.27 -36.80 -15.12
C SER A 420 7.45 -35.92 -16.07
N SER A 421 7.17 -36.40 -17.29
CA SER A 421 6.25 -35.75 -18.23
C SER A 421 4.76 -35.81 -17.83
N SER A 422 4.43 -36.55 -16.76
CA SER A 422 3.07 -36.65 -16.23
C SER A 422 2.72 -35.42 -15.41
N ILE A 423 1.73 -34.63 -15.85
CA ILE A 423 1.25 -33.40 -15.18
C ILE A 423 1.01 -33.60 -13.67
N ILE A 424 0.32 -34.70 -13.29
CA ILE A 424 0.01 -34.99 -11.87
C ILE A 424 1.29 -35.30 -11.07
N ARG A 425 2.27 -35.98 -11.67
CA ARG A 425 3.55 -36.30 -11.01
C ARG A 425 4.39 -35.04 -10.86
N HIS A 426 4.44 -34.20 -11.89
CA HIS A 426 5.15 -32.93 -11.84
C HIS A 426 4.59 -32.02 -10.74
N ALA A 427 3.27 -31.80 -10.72
CA ALA A 427 2.61 -31.00 -9.67
C ALA A 427 2.82 -31.56 -8.26
N LYS A 428 2.82 -32.90 -8.12
CA LYS A 428 3.16 -33.58 -6.86
C LYS A 428 4.61 -33.30 -6.45
N GLY A 429 5.54 -33.32 -7.39
CA GLY A 429 6.94 -32.99 -7.17
C GLY A 429 7.14 -31.56 -6.67
N GLU A 430 6.47 -30.58 -7.30
CA GLU A 430 6.53 -29.17 -6.89
C GLU A 430 6.06 -28.94 -5.45
N TYR A 431 4.98 -29.61 -5.03
CA TYR A 431 4.50 -29.49 -3.64
C TYR A 431 5.45 -30.08 -2.60
N LEU A 432 6.16 -31.17 -2.94
CA LEU A 432 7.15 -31.78 -2.04
C LEU A 432 8.45 -30.98 -2.00
N ASP A 433 8.85 -30.38 -3.12
CA ASP A 433 10.01 -29.49 -3.21
C ASP A 433 9.80 -28.20 -2.41
N GLU A 434 8.60 -27.60 -2.53
CA GLU A 434 8.18 -26.47 -1.70
C GLU A 434 8.20 -26.82 -0.20
N LEU A 435 7.71 -28.00 0.18
CA LEU A 435 7.75 -28.49 1.56
C LEU A 435 9.19 -28.62 2.06
N TYR A 436 10.08 -29.25 1.27
CA TYR A 436 11.49 -29.42 1.60
C TYR A 436 12.18 -28.07 1.85
N HIS A 437 12.00 -27.10 0.94
CA HIS A 437 12.63 -25.80 1.07
C HIS A 437 12.15 -25.01 2.29
N ARG A 438 10.85 -25.08 2.62
CA ARG A 438 10.31 -24.46 3.84
C ARG A 438 10.92 -25.08 5.10
N ILE A 439 11.07 -26.41 5.14
CA ILE A 439 11.67 -27.10 6.28
C ILE A 439 13.17 -26.78 6.42
N VAL A 440 13.93 -26.71 5.32
CA VAL A 440 15.34 -26.31 5.36
C VAL A 440 15.50 -24.86 5.84
N GLN A 441 14.58 -23.97 5.46
CA GLN A 441 14.57 -22.58 5.90
C GLN A 441 14.24 -22.40 7.39
N ALA A 442 13.63 -23.41 8.02
CA ALA A 442 13.32 -23.40 9.45
C ALA A 442 14.56 -23.54 10.35
N LYS A 443 15.77 -23.80 9.80
CA LYS A 443 17.05 -23.85 10.54
C LYS A 443 16.99 -24.65 11.85
N SER A 444 16.46 -25.87 11.76
CA SER A 444 16.30 -26.81 12.89
C SER A 444 15.25 -26.46 13.95
N ASP A 445 14.43 -25.45 13.71
CA ASP A 445 13.27 -25.16 14.55
C ASP A 445 12.17 -26.22 14.35
N LEU A 446 12.03 -27.13 15.32
CA LEU A 446 11.09 -28.25 15.23
C LEU A 446 9.62 -27.81 15.29
N GLU A 447 9.31 -26.67 15.91
CA GLU A 447 7.94 -26.12 15.95
C GLU A 447 7.56 -25.56 14.58
N VAL A 448 8.44 -24.77 13.97
CA VAL A 448 8.23 -24.24 12.59
C VAL A 448 8.12 -25.38 11.57
N ILE A 449 8.86 -26.47 11.75
CA ILE A 449 8.75 -27.67 10.91
C ILE A 449 7.39 -28.34 11.12
N THR A 450 6.91 -28.41 12.36
CA THR A 450 5.59 -28.97 12.70
C THR A 450 4.46 -28.16 12.09
N ASP A 451 4.53 -26.83 12.16
CA ASP A 451 3.57 -25.93 11.54
C ASP A 451 3.58 -26.05 10.02
N THR A 452 4.77 -26.15 9.42
CA THR A 452 4.92 -26.34 7.98
C THR A 452 4.27 -27.65 7.50
N LEU A 453 4.47 -28.75 8.23
CA LEU A 453 3.84 -30.04 7.95
C LEU A 453 2.32 -30.01 8.17
N SER A 454 1.87 -29.28 9.19
CA SER A 454 0.45 -29.12 9.51
C SER A 454 -0.28 -28.27 8.46
N ALA A 455 0.32 -27.17 8.01
CA ALA A 455 -0.20 -26.31 6.97
C ALA A 455 -0.36 -27.06 5.64
N LEU A 456 0.60 -27.91 5.27
CA LEU A 456 0.45 -28.78 4.10
C LEU A 456 -0.71 -29.77 4.29
N SER A 457 -0.80 -30.41 5.47
CA SER A 457 -1.84 -31.39 5.78
C SER A 457 -3.26 -30.79 5.74
N GLN A 458 -3.40 -29.51 6.11
CA GLN A 458 -4.68 -28.78 6.07
C GLN A 458 -5.05 -28.28 4.66
N ASN A 459 -4.09 -28.19 3.74
CA ASN A 459 -4.35 -27.77 2.36
C ASN A 459 -5.00 -28.91 1.56
N LYS A 460 -6.34 -28.92 1.54
CA LYS A 460 -7.14 -29.96 0.87
C LYS A 460 -6.75 -30.18 -0.59
N THR A 461 -6.47 -29.11 -1.33
CA THR A 461 -6.13 -29.19 -2.76
C THR A 461 -4.76 -29.83 -2.98
N LYS A 462 -3.73 -29.37 -2.26
CA LYS A 462 -2.38 -29.97 -2.36
C LYS A 462 -2.40 -31.42 -1.88
N MET A 463 -3.10 -31.71 -0.79
CA MET A 463 -3.22 -33.07 -0.26
C MET A 463 -4.01 -34.00 -1.18
N ALA A 464 -5.03 -33.52 -1.90
CA ALA A 464 -5.72 -34.32 -2.91
C ALA A 464 -4.74 -34.78 -4.00
N THR A 465 -3.93 -33.86 -4.53
CA THR A 465 -2.89 -34.18 -5.52
C THR A 465 -1.80 -35.11 -4.97
N ILE A 466 -1.38 -34.90 -3.72
CA ILE A 466 -0.41 -35.76 -3.02
C ILE A 466 -0.98 -37.18 -2.82
N LYS A 467 -2.29 -37.31 -2.62
CA LYS A 467 -2.95 -38.61 -2.43
C LYS A 467 -3.30 -39.32 -3.73
N THR A 468 -3.19 -38.66 -4.88
CA THR A 468 -3.49 -39.29 -6.17
C THR A 468 -2.51 -40.44 -6.45
N HIS A 469 -3.06 -41.64 -6.63
CA HIS A 469 -2.36 -42.85 -7.06
C HIS A 469 -2.12 -42.84 -8.58
N LYS A 470 -0.97 -43.39 -9.01
CA LYS A 470 -0.63 -43.47 -10.44
C LYS A 470 -1.48 -44.54 -11.15
N ASN A 471 -1.76 -45.66 -10.47
CA ASN A 471 -2.62 -46.73 -10.95
C ASN A 471 -3.52 -47.20 -9.79
N PRO A 472 -4.71 -46.58 -9.61
CA PRO A 472 -5.62 -46.90 -8.51
C PRO A 472 -5.96 -48.40 -8.43
N VAL A 473 -6.15 -49.04 -9.60
CA VAL A 473 -6.47 -50.47 -9.72
C VAL A 473 -5.33 -51.38 -9.23
N TYR A 474 -4.07 -51.02 -9.44
CA TYR A 474 -2.94 -51.82 -8.97
C TYR A 474 -2.62 -51.57 -7.48
N ASP A 475 -2.69 -50.31 -7.04
CA ASP A 475 -2.30 -49.91 -5.69
C ASP A 475 -3.35 -50.31 -4.63
N GLU A 476 -4.65 -50.16 -4.93
CA GLU A 476 -5.72 -50.50 -3.99
C GLU A 476 -6.11 -51.98 -4.02
N PHE A 477 -6.08 -52.64 -5.19
CA PHE A 477 -6.58 -54.02 -5.34
C PHE A 477 -5.49 -55.09 -5.10
N PHE A 478 -4.25 -54.86 -5.54
CA PHE A 478 -3.16 -55.86 -5.45
C PHE A 478 -2.16 -55.60 -4.32
N ALA A 479 -1.85 -54.34 -4.01
CA ALA A 479 -0.84 -54.00 -3.00
C ALA A 479 -1.40 -53.74 -1.59
N ARG A 480 -2.73 -53.70 -1.41
CA ARG A 480 -3.44 -53.31 -0.16
C ARG A 480 -2.87 -52.04 0.48
N LYS A 481 -2.32 -51.12 -0.32
CA LYS A 481 -1.64 -49.92 0.19
C LYS A 481 -2.51 -48.70 -0.03
N HIS A 482 -3.02 -48.15 1.07
CA HIS A 482 -3.97 -47.03 1.07
C HIS A 482 -3.32 -45.63 1.00
N THR A 483 -1.99 -45.56 1.02
CA THR A 483 -1.22 -44.31 0.98
C THR A 483 -0.24 -44.28 -0.18
N THR A 484 0.04 -43.10 -0.71
CA THR A 484 1.09 -42.93 -1.73
C THR A 484 2.47 -42.80 -1.09
N HIS A 485 3.55 -43.08 -1.84
CA HIS A 485 4.92 -42.90 -1.31
C HIS A 485 5.21 -41.46 -0.83
N SER A 486 4.63 -40.46 -1.52
CA SER A 486 4.71 -39.06 -1.11
C SER A 486 4.06 -38.82 0.25
N GLU A 487 2.91 -39.46 0.50
CA GLU A 487 2.20 -39.38 1.78
C GLU A 487 2.97 -40.09 2.90
N ASP A 488 3.58 -41.24 2.61
CA ASP A 488 4.42 -41.94 3.59
C ASP A 488 5.61 -41.10 4.04
N LEU A 489 6.29 -40.41 3.11
CA LEU A 489 7.43 -39.56 3.43
C LEU A 489 7.02 -38.38 4.33
N ILE A 490 5.89 -37.73 4.04
CA ILE A 490 5.34 -36.65 4.87
C ILE A 490 4.99 -37.17 6.27
N ASN A 491 4.29 -38.31 6.35
CA ASN A 491 3.88 -38.89 7.62
C ASN A 491 5.06 -39.36 8.47
N ASN A 492 6.09 -39.94 7.85
CA ASN A 492 7.30 -40.35 8.55
C ASN A 492 8.10 -39.14 9.04
N LEU A 493 8.17 -38.07 8.24
CA LEU A 493 8.81 -36.82 8.64
C LEU A 493 8.09 -36.19 9.83
N LYS A 494 6.75 -36.14 9.80
CA LYS A 494 5.93 -35.69 10.93
C LYS A 494 6.20 -36.49 12.20
N LYS A 495 6.14 -37.83 12.13
CA LYS A 495 6.44 -38.68 13.28
C LYS A 495 7.85 -38.47 13.82
N ALA A 496 8.84 -38.28 12.95
CA ALA A 496 10.22 -38.07 13.36
C ALA A 496 10.42 -36.71 14.06
N VAL A 497 9.70 -35.68 13.62
CA VAL A 497 9.69 -34.35 14.25
C VAL A 497 8.97 -34.41 15.60
N ASP A 498 7.78 -35.02 15.66
CA ASP A 498 7.02 -35.20 16.90
C ASP A 498 7.84 -35.96 17.96
N ALA A 499 8.53 -37.03 17.56
CA ALA A 499 9.41 -37.79 18.46
C ALA A 499 10.63 -36.98 18.91
N ALA A 500 11.15 -36.08 18.07
CA ALA A 500 12.28 -35.22 18.42
C ALA A 500 11.87 -34.14 19.43
N ILE A 501 10.65 -33.61 19.32
CA ILE A 501 10.05 -32.67 20.29
C ILE A 501 9.83 -33.38 21.63
N GLN A 502 9.15 -34.53 21.63
CA GLN A 502 8.90 -35.31 22.86
C GLN A 502 10.19 -35.72 23.59
N ALA A 503 11.25 -36.06 22.85
CA ALA A 503 12.56 -36.39 23.41
C ALA A 503 13.33 -35.17 23.93
N HIS A 504 12.95 -33.95 23.54
CA HIS A 504 13.47 -32.70 24.10
C HIS A 504 12.76 -32.40 25.43
N ASP A 505 11.42 -32.46 25.43
CA ASP A 505 10.59 -32.16 26.62
C ASP A 505 10.89 -33.11 27.80
N SER A 506 11.05 -34.41 27.52
CA SER A 506 11.37 -35.42 28.54
C SER A 506 12.80 -35.32 29.09
N ARG A 507 13.74 -34.62 28.42
CA ARG A 507 15.08 -34.33 28.95
C ARG A 507 15.12 -33.09 29.83
N ASP A 508 14.23 -32.14 29.59
CA ASP A 508 14.10 -30.94 30.42
C ASP A 508 13.37 -31.29 31.73
N GLU A 509 12.36 -32.18 31.71
CA GLU A 509 11.74 -32.72 32.95
C GLU A 509 12.72 -33.52 33.84
N GLN A 510 13.67 -34.26 33.25
CA GLN A 510 14.70 -34.98 34.01
C GLN A 510 15.78 -34.07 34.62
N LYS A 511 15.93 -32.84 34.14
CA LYS A 511 16.84 -31.84 34.71
C LYS A 511 16.22 -31.07 35.88
N GLU A 512 14.89 -30.95 35.94
CA GLU A 512 14.18 -30.27 37.02
C GLU A 512 13.96 -31.15 38.27
N HIS A 513 14.09 -32.47 38.16
CA HIS A 513 14.06 -33.40 39.29
C HIS A 513 15.31 -34.31 39.34
N PRO A 514 16.42 -33.86 39.95
CA PRO A 514 17.51 -34.76 40.26
C PRO A 514 17.05 -35.72 41.37
N THR A 515 16.92 -37.00 41.03
CA THR A 515 16.71 -38.08 42.01
C THR A 515 17.81 -38.02 43.07
N HIS A 516 17.45 -37.67 44.30
CA HIS A 516 18.28 -37.87 45.48
C HIS A 516 18.52 -39.37 45.64
N SER A 517 19.72 -39.85 45.31
CA SER A 517 20.23 -41.12 45.81
C SER A 517 20.67 -40.91 47.26
N PRO A 518 20.11 -41.64 48.24
CA PRO A 518 20.67 -41.68 49.59
C PRO A 518 21.81 -42.68 49.59
N GLN A 519 23.04 -42.24 49.85
CA GLN A 519 24.12 -43.14 50.22
C GLN A 519 24.70 -42.72 51.58
N HIS A 520 24.48 -43.67 52.50
CA HIS A 520 25.14 -43.88 53.77
C HIS A 520 26.66 -44.02 53.64
#